data_AF-A0A0D0B919-F1
#
_entry.id   AF-A0A0D0B919-F1
#
_cell.length_a   1.000
_cell.length_b   1.000
_cell.length_c   1.000
_cell.angle_alpha   90.00
_cell.angle_beta   90.00
_cell.angle_gamma   90.00
#
_symmetry.space_group_name_H-M   'P 1'
#
loop_
_entity.id
_entity.type
_entity.pdbx_description
1 polymer ?
#
loop_
_entity_poly.entity_id
_entity_poly.type
_entity_poly.pdbx_seq_one_letter_code
_entity_poly.pdbx_strand_id
1 'polypeptide(L)'
;MAAISFLKGDAAIWATPIAENITQAHFETADAVADAKESLKHLWQGRNTVAHYAATFKQHASHTGYSDEDLQDHFYEHLADQIKDALVASQANTNSLKDLIDKAIHIDN
;
A
#
# COMPACT_ATOMS: atom_id res chain seq x y z
N MET A 1 18.02 30.48 -9.88
CA MET A 1 18.64 29.52 -8.95
C MET A 1 17.65 29.20 -7.86
N ALA A 2 17.18 27.95 -7.81
CA ALA A 2 16.75 27.27 -6.58
C ALA A 2 16.71 25.77 -6.91
N ALA A 3 17.43 25.00 -6.10
CA ALA A 3 17.74 23.60 -6.33
C ALA A 3 16.54 22.71 -5.98
N ILE A 4 16.10 21.85 -6.90
CA ILE A 4 15.31 20.66 -6.55
C ILE A 4 16.30 19.52 -6.39
N SER A 5 16.96 19.54 -5.23
CA SER A 5 17.91 18.55 -4.78
C SER A 5 17.21 17.64 -3.77
N PHE A 6 17.15 16.35 -4.10
CA PHE A 6 16.94 15.22 -3.18
C PHE A 6 15.59 15.12 -2.46
N LEU A 7 14.70 14.29 -3.02
CA LEU A 7 13.85 13.43 -2.21
C LEU A 7 13.89 12.00 -2.77
N LYS A 8 15.03 11.32 -2.56
CA LYS A 8 15.06 9.86 -2.48
C LYS A 8 14.47 9.55 -1.11
N GLY A 9 13.18 9.25 -1.08
CA GLY A 9 12.48 8.93 0.14
C GLY A 9 11.15 8.30 -0.20
N ASP A 10 11.11 6.98 -0.12
CA ASP A 10 9.94 6.10 -0.17
C ASP A 10 8.82 6.49 0.85
N ALA A 11 9.07 7.51 1.68
CA ALA A 11 8.12 8.20 2.53
C ALA A 11 7.06 9.07 1.80
N ALA A 12 7.25 9.41 0.52
CA ALA A 12 6.28 10.25 -0.22
C ALA A 12 4.90 9.58 -0.39
N ILE A 13 4.84 8.23 -0.44
CA ILE A 13 3.60 7.44 -0.51
C ILE A 13 2.69 7.66 0.71
N TRP A 14 3.21 8.21 1.81
CA TRP A 14 2.47 8.46 3.05
C TRP A 14 1.97 9.89 3.22
N ALA A 15 2.52 10.85 2.47
CA ALA A 15 2.34 12.28 2.77
C ALA A 15 1.57 13.07 1.70
N THR A 16 1.32 12.50 0.51
CA THR A 16 0.49 13.16 -0.50
C THR A 16 -0.98 12.82 -0.30
N PRO A 17 -1.84 13.78 0.12
CA PRO A 17 -3.22 13.74 -0.32
C PRO A 17 -3.17 13.83 -1.85
N ILE A 18 -3.74 12.85 -2.55
CA ILE A 18 -3.90 12.87 -4.01
C ILE A 18 -4.76 14.08 -4.39
N ALA A 19 -4.12 15.23 -4.54
CA ALA A 19 -4.75 16.49 -4.86
C ALA A 19 -5.02 16.58 -6.36
N GLU A 20 -5.68 15.60 -6.96
CA GLU A 20 -6.27 15.73 -8.30
C GLU A 20 -7.54 14.88 -8.39
N ASN A 21 -8.68 15.50 -8.02
CA ASN A 21 -9.93 15.56 -8.81
C ASN A 21 -11.13 15.76 -7.87
N ILE A 22 -11.43 17.04 -7.58
CA ILE A 22 -12.67 17.48 -6.94
C ILE A 22 -13.79 17.45 -8.00
N THR A 23 -14.16 16.27 -8.49
CA THR A 23 -15.39 16.09 -9.29
C THR A 23 -15.85 14.63 -9.35
N GLN A 24 -16.15 14.02 -8.22
CA GLN A 24 -17.24 13.06 -8.20
C GLN A 24 -17.76 12.95 -6.78
N ALA A 25 -18.88 13.63 -6.52
CA ALA A 25 -19.85 13.14 -5.57
C ALA A 25 -20.32 11.77 -6.06
N HIS A 26 -19.52 10.73 -5.84
CA HIS A 26 -19.96 9.38 -6.03
C HIS A 26 -20.80 9.06 -4.80
N PHE A 27 -22.08 8.87 -5.03
CA PHE A 27 -22.84 7.96 -4.18
C PHE A 27 -22.02 6.67 -4.13
N GLU A 28 -21.25 6.46 -3.07
CA GLU A 28 -20.67 5.17 -2.74
C GLU A 28 -21.84 4.27 -2.36
N THR A 29 -22.54 3.79 -3.39
CA THR A 29 -23.45 2.65 -3.27
C THR A 29 -22.64 1.51 -2.65
N ALA A 30 -23.26 0.73 -1.76
CA ALA A 30 -22.61 -0.39 -1.07
C ALA A 30 -21.84 -1.34 -2.01
N ASP A 31 -22.23 -1.37 -3.29
CA ASP A 31 -21.56 -2.05 -4.39
C ASP A 31 -20.09 -1.62 -4.61
N ALA A 32 -19.77 -0.33 -4.53
CA ALA A 32 -18.40 0.18 -4.73
C ALA A 32 -17.45 -0.20 -3.58
N VAL A 33 -17.96 -0.22 -2.34
CA VAL A 33 -17.18 -0.68 -1.18
C VAL A 33 -16.94 -2.19 -1.26
N ALA A 34 -17.95 -2.95 -1.68
CA ALA A 34 -17.81 -4.39 -1.91
C ALA A 34 -16.80 -4.69 -3.03
N ASP A 35 -16.86 -3.95 -4.15
CA ASP A 35 -15.93 -4.06 -5.26
C ASP A 35 -14.48 -3.71 -4.86
N ALA A 36 -14.29 -2.67 -4.05
CA ALA A 36 -12.97 -2.31 -3.52
C ALA A 36 -12.41 -3.40 -2.58
N LYS A 37 -13.27 -4.02 -1.75
CA LYS A 37 -12.87 -5.15 -0.89
C LYS A 37 -12.50 -6.38 -1.70
N GLU A 38 -13.28 -6.72 -2.72
CA GLU A 38 -12.98 -7.85 -3.61
C GLU A 38 -11.74 -7.59 -4.46
N SER A 39 -11.51 -6.34 -4.88
CA SER A 39 -10.29 -5.92 -5.57
C SER A 39 -9.06 -6.08 -4.68
N LEU A 40 -9.13 -5.70 -3.39
CA LEU A 40 -8.04 -5.91 -2.43
C LEU A 40 -7.68 -7.39 -2.23
N LYS A 41 -8.70 -8.27 -2.20
CA LYS A 41 -8.48 -9.71 -2.06
C LYS A 41 -7.83 -10.35 -3.29
N HIS A 42 -8.06 -9.77 -4.47
CA HIS A 42 -7.48 -10.25 -5.72
C HIS A 42 -6.26 -9.43 -6.15
N LEU A 43 -5.79 -8.50 -5.32
CA LEU A 43 -4.61 -7.69 -5.61
C LEU A 43 -3.37 -8.41 -5.08
N TRP A 44 -2.57 -8.96 -5.99
CA TRP A 44 -1.31 -9.63 -5.66
C TRP A 44 -0.14 -8.78 -6.15
N GLN A 45 0.97 -8.76 -5.40
CA GLN A 45 2.19 -8.08 -5.84
C GLN A 45 2.65 -8.64 -7.21
N GLY A 46 2.64 -9.97 -7.35
CA GLY A 46 3.01 -10.65 -8.59
C GLY A 46 4.45 -10.34 -9.02
N ARG A 47 4.61 -9.76 -10.22
CA ARG A 47 5.91 -9.32 -10.77
C ARG A 47 6.17 -7.83 -10.60
N ASN A 48 5.28 -7.11 -9.93
CA ASN A 48 5.45 -5.68 -9.70
C ASN A 48 6.31 -5.44 -8.45
N THR A 49 7.00 -4.30 -8.42
CA THR A 49 7.71 -3.83 -7.24
C THR A 49 6.75 -3.62 -6.07
N VAL A 50 7.19 -3.86 -4.84
CA VAL A 50 6.38 -3.65 -3.63
C VAL A 50 5.85 -2.22 -3.55
N ALA A 51 6.63 -1.22 -3.99
CA ALA A 51 6.21 0.18 -3.98
C ALA A 51 4.97 0.44 -4.84
N HIS A 52 4.91 -0.16 -6.04
CA HIS A 52 3.76 -0.06 -6.94
C HIS A 52 2.54 -0.75 -6.31
N TYR A 53 2.73 -1.99 -5.83
CA TYR A 53 1.66 -2.74 -5.17
C TYR A 53 1.09 -1.99 -3.96
N ALA A 54 1.95 -1.41 -3.13
CA ALA A 54 1.55 -0.62 -1.96
C ALA A 54 0.75 0.63 -2.32
N ALA A 55 1.08 1.33 -3.41
CA ALA A 55 0.30 2.47 -3.88
C ALA A 55 -1.14 2.05 -4.25
N THR A 56 -1.28 0.98 -5.03
CA THR A 56 -2.59 0.45 -5.44
C THR A 56 -3.38 -0.07 -4.23
N PHE A 57 -2.73 -0.79 -3.32
CA PHE A 57 -3.35 -1.30 -2.10
C PHE A 57 -3.91 -0.16 -1.23
N LYS A 58 -3.15 0.93 -1.04
CA LYS A 58 -3.61 2.09 -0.25
C LYS A 58 -4.78 2.82 -0.90
N GLN A 59 -4.81 2.90 -2.23
CA GLN A 59 -5.93 3.46 -2.96
C GLN A 59 -7.21 2.69 -2.65
N HIS A 60 -7.20 1.36 -2.78
CA HIS A 60 -8.39 0.55 -2.46
C HIS A 60 -8.71 0.54 -0.95
N ALA A 61 -7.71 0.47 -0.07
CA ALA A 61 -7.90 0.47 1.38
C ALA A 61 -8.62 1.73 1.89
N SER A 62 -8.40 2.87 1.23
CA SER A 62 -9.08 4.13 1.56
C SER A 62 -10.59 4.08 1.35
N HIS A 63 -11.09 3.13 0.54
CA HIS A 63 -12.51 2.97 0.20
C HIS A 63 -13.22 1.85 0.98
N THR A 64 -12.49 1.01 1.74
CA THR A 64 -13.07 -0.19 2.38
C THR A 64 -13.39 -0.04 3.86
N GLY A 65 -12.77 0.96 4.51
CA GLY A 65 -12.92 1.22 5.95
C GLY A 65 -12.28 0.16 6.85
N TYR A 66 -11.33 -0.63 6.33
CA TYR A 66 -10.61 -1.64 7.12
C TYR A 66 -9.70 -0.99 8.18
N SER A 67 -9.54 -1.69 9.30
CA SER A 67 -8.57 -1.33 10.35
C SER A 67 -7.14 -1.59 9.87
N ASP A 68 -6.17 -0.88 10.45
CA ASP A 68 -4.74 -1.04 10.11
C ASP A 68 -4.26 -2.49 10.29
N GLU A 69 -4.75 -3.19 11.33
CA GLU A 69 -4.44 -4.60 11.61
C GLU A 69 -4.93 -5.55 10.50
N ASP A 70 -6.15 -5.32 10.00
CA ASP A 70 -6.76 -6.13 8.94
C ASP A 70 -6.06 -5.88 7.59
N LEU A 71 -5.73 -4.61 7.32
CA LEU A 71 -4.93 -4.22 6.17
C LEU A 71 -3.51 -4.79 6.22
N GLN A 72 -2.91 -4.87 7.42
CA GLN A 72 -1.60 -5.45 7.61
C GLN A 72 -1.58 -6.94 7.27
N ASP A 73 -2.58 -7.69 7.74
CA ASP A 73 -2.72 -9.12 7.44
C ASP A 73 -2.93 -9.34 5.93
N HIS A 74 -3.87 -8.61 5.33
CA HIS A 74 -4.12 -8.65 3.89
C HIS A 74 -2.90 -8.27 3.04
N PHE A 75 -2.14 -7.25 3.46
CA PHE A 75 -0.95 -6.83 2.73
C PHE A 75 0.10 -7.93 2.78
N TYR A 76 0.35 -8.52 3.96
CA TYR A 76 1.32 -9.60 4.13
C TYR A 76 0.90 -10.89 3.39
N GLU A 77 -0.40 -11.21 3.35
CA GLU A 77 -0.92 -12.38 2.64
C GLU A 77 -0.66 -12.32 1.12
N HIS A 78 -0.77 -11.16 0.50
CA HIS A 78 -0.64 -11.00 -0.96
C HIS A 78 0.73 -10.52 -1.45
N LEU A 79 1.70 -10.36 -0.54
CA LEU A 79 3.10 -10.17 -0.91
C LEU A 79 3.66 -11.40 -1.64
N ALA A 80 4.68 -11.18 -2.48
CA ALA A 80 5.42 -12.29 -3.08
C ALA A 80 6.17 -13.09 -2.00
N ASP A 81 6.22 -14.41 -2.16
CA ASP A 81 6.84 -15.33 -1.20
C ASP A 81 8.30 -14.96 -0.88
N GLN A 82 9.04 -14.50 -1.91
CA GLN A 82 10.42 -14.03 -1.77
C GLN A 82 10.54 -12.80 -0.84
N ILE A 83 9.58 -11.88 -0.90
CA ILE A 83 9.55 -10.70 -0.03
C ILE A 83 9.17 -11.11 1.39
N LYS A 84 8.24 -12.04 1.55
CA LYS A 84 7.87 -12.59 2.87
C LYS A 84 9.05 -13.27 3.54
N ASP A 85 9.76 -14.13 2.82
CA ASP A 85 10.94 -14.83 3.34
C ASP A 85 12.04 -13.85 3.76
N ALA A 86 12.29 -12.83 2.94
CA ALA A 86 13.23 -11.76 3.26
C ALA A 86 12.78 -10.87 4.44
N LEU A 87 11.48 -10.62 4.62
CA LEU A 87 10.92 -9.92 5.79
C LEU A 87 11.16 -10.72 7.07
N VAL A 88 10.90 -12.03 7.03
CA VAL A 88 11.17 -12.96 8.14
C VAL A 88 12.67 -12.99 8.46
N ALA A 89 13.52 -13.10 7.44
CA ALA A 89 14.98 -13.07 7.60
C ALA A 89 15.48 -11.74 8.18
N SER A 90 14.82 -10.62 7.86
CA SER A 90 15.15 -9.29 8.39
C SER A 90 14.65 -9.06 9.82
N GLN A 91 13.89 -9.99 10.41
CA GLN A 91 13.19 -9.81 11.69
C GLN A 91 12.45 -8.46 11.73
N ALA A 92 11.68 -8.19 10.68
CA ALA A 92 10.92 -6.95 10.59
C ALA A 92 9.91 -6.89 11.75
N ASN A 93 10.11 -6.00 12.72
CA ASN A 93 9.15 -5.72 13.77
C ASN A 93 8.03 -4.83 13.21
N THR A 94 7.18 -5.44 12.40
CA THR A 94 6.10 -4.75 11.70
C THR A 94 4.93 -4.52 12.64
N ASN A 95 5.09 -3.56 13.55
CA ASN A 95 4.07 -3.19 14.54
C ASN A 95 2.97 -2.29 13.95
N SER A 96 3.08 -1.93 12.66
CA SER A 96 2.09 -1.14 11.92
C SER A 96 2.20 -1.43 10.43
N LEU A 97 1.09 -1.28 9.68
CA LEU A 97 1.06 -1.43 8.23
C LEU A 97 2.14 -0.57 7.54
N LYS A 98 2.40 0.62 8.08
CA LYS A 98 3.44 1.51 7.55
C LYS A 98 4.83 0.93 7.60
N ASP A 99 5.18 0.33 8.73
CA ASP A 99 6.51 -0.26 8.94
C ASP A 99 6.70 -1.48 8.03
N LEU A 100 5.65 -2.30 7.90
CA LEU A 100 5.60 -3.44 6.99
C LEU A 100 5.86 -3.02 5.54
N ILE A 101 5.15 -2.00 5.06
CA ILE A 101 5.28 -1.49 3.68
C ILE A 101 6.67 -0.90 3.44
N ASP A 102 7.16 -0.04 4.33
CA ASP A 102 8.47 0.60 4.17
C ASP A 102 9.60 -0.44 4.11
N LYS A 103 9.54 -1.42 5.00
CA LYS A 103 10.51 -2.51 5.04
C LYS A 103 10.43 -3.41 3.80
N ALA A 104 9.23 -3.74 3.36
CA ALA A 104 9.03 -4.55 2.16
C ALA A 104 9.53 -3.81 0.91
N ILE A 105 9.32 -2.49 0.79
CA ILE A 105 9.90 -1.66 -0.27
C ILE A 105 11.43 -1.66 -0.20
N HIS A 106 12.00 -1.57 1.00
CA HIS A 106 13.45 -1.59 1.18
C HIS A 106 14.10 -2.92 0.77
N ILE A 107 13.39 -4.04 0.93
CA ILE A 107 13.85 -5.39 0.54
C ILE A 107 13.74 -5.62 -0.97
N ASP A 108 12.73 -5.03 -1.61
CA ASP A 108 12.45 -5.16 -3.05
C ASP A 108 13.41 -4.34 -3.93
N ASN A 109 14.08 -3.34 -3.35
CA ASN A 109 15.01 -2.42 -4.01
C ASN A 109 16.47 -2.89 -3.89
#